data_AF-A0A4U8S3J7-F1
#
_entry.id   AF-A0A4U8S3J7-F1
#
_cell.length_a   1.000
_cell.length_b   1.000
_cell.length_c   1.000
_cell.angle_alpha   90.00
_cell.angle_beta   90.00
_cell.angle_gamma   90.00
#
_symmetry.space_group_name_H-M   'P 1'
#
loop_
_entity.id
_entity.type
_entity.pdbx_description
1 polymer ?
#
loop_
_entity_poly.entity_id
_entity_poly.type
_entity_poly.pdbx_seq_one_letter_code
_entity_poly.pdbx_strand_id
1 'polypeptide(L)'
;MSNILKSLKSSIKQSSAYTSYRAWRAKVKERRESNLSDTQYFSRRHKHIFGYTPHFKKPQTFNEKIIHRVLYDRRPIYTALADKLKARIYVASMLQDFYTPNDVAFNGGGGSRF
;
A
#
# COMPACT_ATOMS: atom_id res chain seq x y z
N MET A 1 31.30 -14.02 0.94
CA MET A 1 31.23 -12.64 1.47
C MET A 1 29.87 -12.24 2.08
N SER A 2 28.73 -12.77 1.65
CA SER A 2 27.40 -12.32 2.10
C SER A 2 27.05 -12.67 3.56
N ASN A 3 27.51 -13.80 4.09
CA ASN A 3 27.15 -14.26 5.44
C ASN A 3 27.92 -13.56 6.57
N ILE A 4 29.18 -13.19 6.33
CA ILE A 4 30.01 -12.44 7.28
C ILE A 4 29.41 -11.04 7.50
N LEU A 5 29.04 -10.35 6.41
CA LEU A 5 28.38 -9.04 6.49
C LEU A 5 27.01 -9.10 7.19
N LYS A 6 26.26 -10.20 7.04
CA LYS A 6 24.99 -10.40 7.76
C LYS A 6 25.23 -10.57 9.27
N SER A 7 26.22 -11.40 9.66
CA SER A 7 26.60 -11.64 11.05
C SER A 7 27.10 -10.36 11.76
N LEU A 8 27.95 -9.59 11.09
CA LEU A 8 28.42 -8.29 11.57
C LEU A 8 27.25 -7.31 11.78
N LYS A 9 26.33 -7.22 10.81
CA LYS A 9 25.13 -6.37 10.94
C LYS A 9 24.25 -6.78 12.11
N SER A 10 24.09 -8.08 12.38
CA SER A 10 23.33 -8.53 13.56
C SER A 10 24.02 -8.18 14.86
N SER A 11 25.33 -8.35 14.94
CA SER A 11 26.12 -8.02 16.13
C SER A 11 26.05 -6.53 16.47
N ILE A 12 26.17 -5.66 15.45
CA ILE A 12 25.98 -4.20 15.62
C ILE A 12 24.56 -3.88 16.11
N LYS A 13 23.52 -4.54 15.56
CA LYS A 13 22.13 -4.30 15.95
C LYS A 13 21.82 -4.69 17.40
N GLN A 14 22.55 -5.66 17.94
CA GLN A 14 22.39 -6.15 19.32
C GLN A 14 23.14 -5.28 20.34
N SER A 15 24.02 -4.39 19.88
CA SER A 15 24.74 -3.45 20.75
C SER A 15 23.79 -2.47 21.46
N SER A 16 24.09 -2.19 22.73
CA SER A 16 23.41 -1.16 23.53
C SER A 16 23.46 0.21 22.86
N ALA A 17 24.62 0.57 22.26
CA ALA A 17 24.80 1.83 21.54
C ALA A 17 23.91 1.95 20.28
N TYR A 18 23.69 0.85 19.56
CA TYR A 18 22.77 0.85 18.43
C TYR A 18 21.32 0.97 18.87
N THR A 19 20.96 0.34 19.99
CA THR A 19 19.61 0.40 20.56
C THR A 19 19.25 1.82 20.97
N SER A 20 20.16 2.53 21.66
CA SER A 20 19.97 3.94 22.04
C SER A 20 19.93 4.87 20.82
N TYR A 21 20.83 4.70 19.84
CA TYR A 21 20.79 5.44 18.58
C TYR A 21 19.48 5.22 17.81
N ARG A 22 19.00 3.98 17.72
CA ARG A 22 17.74 3.64 17.04
C ARG A 22 16.56 4.33 17.70
N ALA A 23 16.49 4.31 19.04
CA ALA A 23 15.44 5.00 19.80
C ALA A 23 15.51 6.53 19.60
N TRP A 24 16.70 7.12 19.68
CA TRP A 24 16.90 8.55 19.40
C TRP A 24 16.46 8.92 17.98
N ARG A 25 16.87 8.13 16.98
CA ARG A 25 16.51 8.34 15.57
C ARG A 25 14.99 8.28 15.36
N ALA A 26 14.32 7.35 16.04
CA ALA A 26 12.86 7.26 16.01
C ALA A 26 12.21 8.52 16.59
N LYS A 27 12.65 8.98 17.77
CA LYS A 27 12.15 10.22 18.40
C LYS A 27 12.40 11.47 17.55
N VAL A 28 13.56 11.57 16.91
CA VAL A 28 13.87 12.70 16.01
C VAL A 28 13.00 12.65 14.76
N LYS A 29 12.78 11.45 14.20
CA LYS A 29 11.90 11.27 13.04
C LYS A 29 10.46 11.64 13.38
N GLU A 30 9.94 11.15 14.49
CA GLU A 30 8.59 11.45 14.98
C GLU A 30 8.38 12.96 15.15
N ARG A 31 9.29 13.67 15.84
CA ARG A 31 9.22 15.13 15.98
C ARG A 31 9.26 15.89 14.65
N ARG A 32 9.99 15.37 13.67
CA ARG A 32 10.03 15.96 12.32
C ARG A 32 8.74 15.70 11.54
N GLU A 33 8.05 14.60 11.83
CA GLU A 33 6.82 14.19 11.16
C GLU A 33 5.58 14.81 11.81
N SER A 34 5.56 15.00 13.13
CA SER A 34 4.45 15.59 13.89
C SER A 34 4.16 17.04 13.52
N ASN A 35 5.16 17.76 13.02
CA ASN A 35 5.02 19.17 12.64
C ASN A 35 4.59 19.35 11.18
N LEU A 36 4.44 18.27 10.41
CA LEU A 36 4.04 18.32 9.01
C LEU A 36 2.54 18.08 8.90
N SER A 37 1.88 18.85 8.04
CA SER A 37 0.55 18.46 7.58
C SER A 37 0.62 17.18 6.74
N ASP A 38 -0.47 16.40 6.70
CA ASP A 38 -0.57 15.18 5.89
C ASP A 38 -0.14 15.43 4.44
N THR A 39 -0.60 16.53 3.85
CA THR A 39 -0.24 16.91 2.48
C THR A 39 1.27 17.08 2.28
N GLN A 40 1.94 17.78 3.19
CA GLN A 40 3.39 17.99 3.16
C GLN A 40 4.15 16.68 3.38
N TYR A 41 3.68 15.84 4.31
CA TYR A 41 4.26 14.52 4.55
C TYR A 41 4.26 13.68 3.27
N PHE A 42 3.10 13.57 2.62
CA PHE A 42 2.97 12.80 1.38
C PHE A 42 3.77 13.41 0.23
N SER A 43 3.79 14.74 0.07
CA SER A 43 4.58 15.40 -0.99
C SER A 43 6.06 15.15 -0.80
N ARG A 44 6.58 15.29 0.43
CA ARG A 44 8.00 15.06 0.73
C ARG A 44 8.39 13.60 0.49
N ARG A 45 7.55 12.67 0.94
CA ARG A 45 7.77 11.23 0.74
C ARG A 45 7.75 10.86 -0.74
N HIS A 46 6.79 11.37 -1.50
CA HIS A 46 6.66 11.12 -2.93
C HIS A 46 7.87 11.66 -3.71
N LYS A 47 8.28 12.90 -3.43
CA LYS A 47 9.47 13.50 -4.04
C LYS A 47 10.74 12.70 -3.75
N HIS A 48 10.87 12.17 -2.53
CA HIS A 48 12.02 11.33 -2.17
C HIS A 48 12.08 10.01 -2.95
N ILE A 49 10.93 9.41 -3.27
CA ILE A 49 10.85 8.12 -3.97
C ILE A 49 10.92 8.29 -5.49
N PHE A 50 10.17 9.24 -6.04
CA PHE A 50 9.99 9.39 -7.49
C PHE A 50 10.82 10.52 -8.11
N GLY A 51 11.45 11.38 -7.30
CA GLY A 51 12.32 12.46 -7.79
C GLY A 51 11.60 13.74 -8.24
N TYR A 52 10.27 13.80 -8.21
CA TYR A 52 9.49 14.99 -8.59
C TYR A 52 8.44 15.39 -7.54
N THR A 53 8.02 16.65 -7.57
CA THR A 53 6.97 17.18 -6.68
C THR A 53 5.60 16.81 -7.23
N PRO A 54 4.78 16.01 -6.52
CA PRO A 54 3.46 15.61 -7.00
C PRO A 54 2.42 16.72 -6.89
N HIS A 55 1.39 16.65 -7.73
CA HIS A 55 0.22 17.52 -7.65
C HIS A 55 -1.03 16.77 -7.16
N PHE A 56 -1.26 16.76 -5.84
CA PHE A 56 -2.39 15.98 -5.30
C PHE A 56 -3.77 16.55 -5.64
N LYS A 57 -3.94 17.87 -5.84
CA LYS A 57 -5.25 18.46 -6.20
C LYS A 57 -5.70 18.12 -7.63
N LYS A 58 -4.76 17.86 -8.53
CA LYS A 58 -4.99 17.47 -9.93
C LYS A 58 -4.08 16.28 -10.25
N PRO A 59 -4.37 15.09 -9.69
CA PRO A 59 -3.47 13.96 -9.78
C PRO A 59 -3.45 13.38 -11.20
N GLN A 60 -2.27 13.24 -11.79
CA GLN A 60 -2.10 12.71 -13.14
C GLN A 60 -1.76 11.22 -13.10
N THR A 61 -0.77 10.84 -12.29
CA THR A 61 -0.29 9.46 -12.23
C THR A 61 -1.14 8.59 -11.32
N PHE A 62 -1.05 7.27 -11.48
CA PHE A 62 -1.75 6.32 -10.60
C PHE A 62 -1.40 6.54 -9.12
N ASN A 63 -0.12 6.74 -8.81
CA ASN A 63 0.33 6.94 -7.43
C ASN A 63 -0.20 8.26 -6.84
N GLU A 64 -0.23 9.33 -7.62
CA GLU A 64 -0.86 10.59 -7.19
C GLU A 64 -2.36 10.42 -6.96
N LYS A 65 -3.06 9.64 -7.80
CA LYS A 65 -4.49 9.36 -7.64
C LYS A 65 -4.77 8.53 -6.38
N ILE A 66 -3.88 7.62 -6.01
CA ILE A 66 -3.97 6.88 -4.75
C ILE A 66 -3.81 7.83 -3.57
N ILE A 67 -2.77 8.67 -3.57
CA ILE A 67 -2.52 9.61 -2.47
C ILE A 67 -3.63 10.67 -2.37
N HIS A 68 -4.16 11.16 -3.50
CA HIS A 68 -5.32 12.05 -3.52
C HIS A 68 -6.51 11.42 -2.79
N ARG A 69 -6.83 10.15 -3.07
CA ARG A 69 -7.88 9.44 -2.32
C ARG A 69 -7.57 9.37 -0.83
N VAL A 70 -6.34 9.02 -0.46
CA VAL A 70 -5.91 8.99 0.95
C VAL A 70 -6.02 10.36 1.64
N LEU A 71 -5.83 11.46 0.92
CA LEU A 71 -5.87 12.81 1.51
C LEU A 71 -7.28 13.40 1.58
N TYR A 72 -8.08 13.21 0.52
CA TYR A 72 -9.32 13.97 0.33
C TYR A 72 -10.58 13.10 0.31
N ASP A 73 -10.47 11.80 0.03
CA ASP A 73 -11.63 10.92 -0.10
C ASP A 73 -11.71 9.94 1.09
N ARG A 74 -12.79 10.05 1.87
CA ARG A 74 -13.02 9.24 3.08
C ARG A 74 -14.04 8.14 2.88
N ARG A 75 -14.36 7.77 1.64
CA ARG A 75 -15.34 6.70 1.37
C ARG A 75 -14.85 5.34 1.91
N PRO A 76 -15.71 4.60 2.63
CA PRO A 76 -15.33 3.32 3.26
C PRO A 76 -15.02 2.21 2.25
N ILE A 77 -15.47 2.37 1.00
CA ILE A 77 -15.21 1.41 -0.08
C ILE A 77 -13.71 1.17 -0.29
N TYR A 78 -12.85 2.19 -0.10
CA TYR A 78 -11.42 2.01 -0.29
C TYR A 78 -10.79 1.10 0.75
N THR A 79 -11.30 1.12 1.98
CA THR A 79 -10.88 0.18 3.03
C THR A 79 -11.27 -1.25 2.66
N ALA A 80 -12.47 -1.46 2.12
CA ALA A 80 -12.90 -2.78 1.64
C ALA A 80 -12.08 -3.25 0.44
N LEU A 81 -11.74 -2.37 -0.50
CA LEU A 81 -10.92 -2.68 -1.67
C LEU A 81 -9.44 -2.92 -1.33
N ALA A 82 -8.94 -2.39 -0.21
CA ALA A 82 -7.59 -2.68 0.28
C ALA A 82 -7.47 -4.10 0.88
N ASP A 83 -8.58 -4.68 1.35
CA ASP A 83 -8.63 -6.04 1.86
C ASP A 83 -8.81 -7.06 0.73
N LYS A 84 -7.91 -8.04 0.65
CA LYS A 84 -7.90 -9.01 -0.46
C LYS A 84 -9.17 -9.86 -0.53
N LEU A 85 -9.72 -10.30 0.61
CA LEU A 85 -10.91 -11.16 0.63
C LEU A 85 -12.15 -10.37 0.26
N LYS A 86 -12.34 -9.20 0.88
CA LYS A 86 -13.47 -8.31 0.59
C LYS A 86 -13.45 -7.81 -0.85
N ALA A 87 -12.27 -7.46 -1.38
CA ALA A 87 -12.14 -7.07 -2.78
C ALA A 87 -12.56 -8.17 -3.75
N ARG A 88 -12.21 -9.44 -3.47
CA ARG A 88 -12.64 -10.59 -4.29
C ARG A 88 -14.15 -10.79 -4.25
N ILE A 89 -14.75 -10.72 -3.07
CA ILE A 89 -16.21 -10.83 -2.90
C ILE A 89 -16.90 -9.70 -3.66
N TYR A 90 -16.41 -8.47 -3.53
CA TYR A 90 -16.94 -7.30 -4.25
C TYR A 90 -16.86 -7.47 -5.77
N VAL A 91 -15.74 -7.96 -6.31
CA VAL A 91 -15.63 -8.21 -7.75
C VAL A 91 -16.58 -9.32 -8.19
N ALA A 92 -16.70 -10.40 -7.42
CA ALA A 92 -17.60 -11.50 -7.72
C ALA A 92 -19.06 -11.05 -7.73
N SER A 93 -19.50 -10.25 -6.75
CA SER A 93 -20.86 -9.72 -6.71
C SER A 93 -21.15 -8.81 -7.90
N MET A 94 -20.22 -7.90 -8.23
CA MET A 94 -20.38 -7.03 -9.39
C MET A 94 -20.48 -7.84 -10.69
N LEU A 95 -19.71 -8.92 -10.84
CA LEU A 95 -19.76 -9.76 -12.04
C LEU A 95 -21.03 -10.61 -12.13
N GLN A 96 -21.57 -11.09 -11.00
CA GLN A 96 -22.87 -11.79 -10.98
C GLN A 96 -24.00 -10.90 -11.50
N ASP A 97 -23.96 -9.60 -11.23
CA ASP A 97 -24.94 -8.64 -11.75
C ASP A 97 -24.85 -8.47 -13.28
N PHE A 98 -23.69 -8.75 -13.90
CA PHE A 98 -23.50 -8.65 -15.35
C PHE A 98 -23.83 -9.95 -16.10
N TYR A 99 -23.64 -11.12 -15.47
CA TYR A 99 -24.01 -12.42 -16.05
C TYR A 99 -25.46 -12.74 -15.73
N THR A 100 -26.39 -12.23 -16.54
CA THR A 100 -27.77 -12.73 -16.54
C THR A 100 -27.84 -14.16 -17.11
N PRO A 101 -28.81 -14.99 -16.73
CA PRO A 101 -28.87 -16.41 -17.10
C PRO A 101 -28.95 -16.72 -18.60
N ASN A 102 -29.11 -15.71 -19.46
CA ASN A 102 -29.25 -15.90 -20.90
C ASN A 102 -27.91 -16.21 -21.62
N ASP A 103 -26.76 -16.01 -20.95
CA ASP A 103 -25.44 -16.25 -21.56
C ASP A 103 -24.86 -17.65 -21.26
N VAL A 104 -25.54 -18.46 -20.44
CA VAL A 104 -25.13 -19.85 -20.13
C VAL A 104 -25.79 -20.87 -21.04
N ALA A 105 -25.72 -20.66 -22.35
CA ALA A 105 -25.80 -21.74 -23.33
C ALA A 105 -24.38 -22.18 -23.72
N PHE A 106 -23.53 -22.49 -22.74
CA PHE A 106 -22.26 -23.17 -23.00
C PHE A 106 -22.51 -24.67 -23.20
N ASN A 107 -22.67 -25.05 -24.46
CA ASN A 107 -22.49 -26.43 -24.92
C ASN A 107 -21.04 -26.86 -24.63
N GLY A 108 -20.85 -27.56 -23.52
CA GLY A 108 -19.56 -28.13 -23.12
C GLY A 108 -19.79 -29.48 -22.47
N GLY A 109 -19.79 -30.53 -23.29
CA GLY A 109 -19.91 -31.91 -22.83
C GLY A 109 -18.76 -32.33 -21.91
N GLY A 110 -19.11 -33.16 -20.94
CA GLY A 110 -18.29 -34.28 -20.47
C GLY A 110 -17.09 -33.98 -19.57
N GLY A 111 -17.21 -34.42 -18.30
CA GLY A 111 -16.15 -35.24 -17.71
C GLY A 111 -15.41 -34.72 -16.48
N SER A 112 -15.78 -35.27 -15.32
CA SER A 112 -14.94 -35.61 -14.15
C SER A 112 -14.23 -34.50 -13.37
N ARG A 113 -13.98 -34.57 -12.07
CA ARG A 113 -14.41 -35.38 -10.91
C ARG A 113 -13.81 -34.58 -9.74
N PHE A 114 -14.60 -34.33 -8.70
CA PHE A 114 -14.11 -34.38 -7.33
C PHE A 114 -15.03 -35.34 -6.58
#